data_AF-A0A7Y5VQS7-F1
#
_entry.id   AF-A0A7Y5VQS7-F1
#
_cell.length_a   1.000
_cell.length_b   1.000
_cell.length_c   1.000
_cell.angle_alpha   90.00
_cell.angle_beta   90.00
_cell.angle_gamma   90.00
#
_symmetry.space_group_name_H-M   'P 1'
#
loop_
_entity.id
_entity.type
_entity.pdbx_description
1 polymer ?
#
loop_
_entity_poly.entity_id
_entity_poly.type
_entity_poly.pdbx_seq_one_letter_code
_entity_poly.pdbx_strand_id
1 'polypeptide(L)'
;FILHAVPGAGGGLEHLNSQVSASRDLRFTDREKYEDYLSLISHEYFHLWNVKRLRPAMLGPFDYARETYTESLWICEGLTVYYEWLLLLRGGVIKRDRLLKAWASDIERWQGRPGNAVMGLRESSFLAWTKLYLMDENFANSGISYYLKGGLVGMLLDLEIRKRTRGRRSLDDVMRLGVERHGYPKPGFERRGFEAMVEEIAPGDWKAWFEHHLDSTTPLDLEGALAAVGLELVHDVDDKADVDSGKKEKRTKKPWLGWQLKDEKSALTISSVETGSPASTGGVSAKDELLAVNGMRVKSNSDVEQLLDYHGKGTKLALTVFRNDRLHQCSVTIGEKPAGSLVLRVMKKANVAQFKRLEDWLGKA
;
A
#
# COMPACT_ATOMS: atom_id res chain seq x y z
N PHE A 1 -3.37 -1.42 -26.51
CA PHE A 1 -3.33 -0.45 -25.40
C PHE A 1 -4.22 0.72 -25.75
N ILE A 2 -5.18 1.04 -24.87
CA ILE A 2 -6.02 2.24 -24.99
C ILE A 2 -5.68 3.14 -23.80
N LEU A 3 -5.35 4.40 -24.05
CA LEU A 3 -5.00 5.39 -23.03
C LEU A 3 -5.95 6.58 -23.09
N HIS A 4 -6.61 6.87 -21.97
CA HIS A 4 -7.34 8.11 -21.75
C HIS A 4 -6.49 9.06 -20.92
N ALA A 5 -6.02 10.16 -21.51
CA ALA A 5 -5.26 11.20 -20.83
C ALA A 5 -6.14 12.43 -20.58
N VAL A 6 -6.79 12.50 -19.42
CA VAL A 6 -7.74 13.56 -19.09
C VAL A 6 -7.59 14.04 -17.64
N PRO A 7 -7.96 15.29 -17.31
CA PRO A 7 -7.91 15.79 -15.94
C PRO A 7 -8.67 14.88 -14.96
N GLY A 8 -8.03 14.58 -13.82
CA GLY A 8 -8.64 13.80 -12.73
C GLY A 8 -8.70 12.28 -12.95
N ALA A 9 -8.34 11.77 -14.13
CA ALA A 9 -8.36 10.33 -14.41
C ALA A 9 -7.26 9.53 -13.67
N GLY A 10 -7.55 8.26 -13.40
CA GLY A 10 -6.63 7.28 -12.83
C GLY A 10 -7.24 5.87 -12.87
N GLY A 11 -6.37 4.86 -12.98
CA GLY A 11 -6.75 3.43 -12.97
C GLY A 11 -6.52 2.74 -14.31
N GLY A 12 -6.58 1.42 -14.28
CA GLY A 12 -6.51 0.56 -15.45
C GLY A 12 -7.44 -0.63 -15.32
N LEU A 13 -7.69 -1.28 -16.46
CA LEU A 13 -8.47 -2.50 -16.54
C LEU A 13 -7.84 -3.45 -17.57
N GLU A 14 -7.68 -4.69 -17.14
CA GLU A 14 -6.92 -5.71 -17.85
C GLU A 14 -7.79 -6.62 -18.73
N HIS A 15 -7.31 -6.88 -19.95
CA HIS A 15 -7.98 -7.77 -20.90
C HIS A 15 -7.00 -8.81 -21.47
N LEU A 16 -7.54 -9.87 -22.08
CA LEU A 16 -6.78 -11.04 -22.52
C LEU A 16 -5.60 -10.70 -23.45
N ASN A 17 -5.76 -9.65 -24.26
CA ASN A 17 -4.81 -9.17 -25.26
C ASN A 17 -4.80 -7.63 -25.39
N SER A 18 -5.38 -6.91 -24.42
CA SER A 18 -5.39 -5.44 -24.40
C SER A 18 -5.54 -4.93 -22.97
N GLN A 19 -5.48 -3.62 -22.78
CA GLN A 19 -5.84 -2.96 -21.54
C GLN A 19 -6.41 -1.58 -21.88
N VAL A 20 -7.24 -1.07 -20.98
CA VAL A 20 -7.71 0.31 -20.99
C VAL A 20 -7.16 1.00 -19.75
N SER A 21 -6.40 2.07 -19.93
CA SER A 21 -5.82 2.82 -18.82
C SER A 21 -6.23 4.28 -18.89
N ALA A 22 -6.43 4.89 -17.74
CA ALA A 22 -6.75 6.30 -17.61
C ALA A 22 -5.69 6.98 -16.73
N SER A 23 -5.17 8.12 -17.17
CA SER A 23 -4.12 8.86 -16.48
C SER A 23 -4.37 10.37 -16.56
N ARG A 24 -3.86 11.10 -15.58
CA ARG A 24 -3.86 12.56 -15.63
C ARG A 24 -2.95 13.02 -16.77
N ASP A 25 -3.46 13.94 -17.59
CA ASP A 25 -2.78 14.55 -18.73
C ASP A 25 -1.36 15.09 -18.43
N LEU A 26 -1.16 15.73 -17.28
CA LEU A 26 0.13 16.31 -16.89
C LEU A 26 1.10 15.33 -16.20
N ARG A 27 0.80 14.02 -16.16
CA ARG A 27 1.77 13.04 -15.59
C ARG A 27 3.01 12.84 -16.47
N PHE A 28 2.94 13.16 -17.77
CA PHE A 28 4.02 12.90 -18.72
C PHE A 28 5.13 13.97 -18.73
N THR A 29 4.95 15.08 -18.01
CA THR A 29 5.89 16.21 -18.02
C THR A 29 6.96 16.15 -16.95
N ASP A 30 6.81 15.27 -15.97
CA ASP A 30 7.76 15.08 -14.86
C ASP A 30 8.21 13.62 -14.82
N ARG A 31 9.50 13.39 -14.54
CA ARG A 31 10.07 12.05 -14.62
C ARG A 31 9.48 11.10 -13.57
N GLU A 32 9.37 11.54 -12.31
CA GLU A 32 8.81 10.70 -11.25
C GLU A 32 7.33 10.39 -11.51
N LYS A 33 6.54 11.39 -11.92
CA LYS A 33 5.13 11.19 -12.30
C LYS A 33 4.96 10.27 -13.50
N TYR A 34 5.89 10.32 -14.45
CA TYR A 34 5.89 9.41 -15.60
C TYR A 34 6.24 7.98 -15.16
N GLU A 35 7.20 7.81 -14.25
CA GLU A 35 7.50 6.50 -13.65
C GLU A 35 6.31 5.93 -12.87
N ASP A 36 5.52 6.76 -12.18
CA ASP A 36 4.24 6.33 -11.56
C ASP A 36 3.20 5.88 -12.59
N TYR A 37 3.18 6.52 -13.76
CA TYR A 37 2.34 6.05 -14.85
C TYR A 37 2.87 4.73 -15.43
N LEU A 38 4.18 4.59 -15.58
CA LEU A 38 4.78 3.35 -16.06
C LEU A 38 4.56 2.19 -15.08
N SER A 39 4.45 2.44 -13.77
CA SER A 39 4.11 1.39 -12.80
C SER A 39 2.70 0.87 -13.03
N LEU A 40 1.73 1.75 -13.31
CA LEU A 40 0.39 1.35 -13.74
C LEU A 40 0.45 0.54 -15.04
N ILE A 41 1.24 0.96 -16.04
CA ILE A 41 1.36 0.17 -17.28
C ILE A 41 2.00 -1.20 -17.03
N SER A 42 3.00 -1.27 -16.15
CA SER A 42 3.64 -2.52 -15.73
C SER A 42 2.65 -3.45 -15.01
N HIS A 43 1.81 -2.89 -14.14
CA HIS A 43 0.73 -3.58 -13.43
C HIS A 43 -0.24 -4.26 -14.42
N GLU A 44 -0.83 -3.46 -15.30
CA GLU A 44 -1.77 -3.94 -16.31
C GLU A 44 -1.11 -4.91 -17.32
N TYR A 45 0.17 -4.70 -17.64
CA TYR A 45 0.90 -5.61 -18.52
C TYR A 45 1.17 -6.97 -17.85
N PHE A 46 1.51 -6.98 -16.56
CA PHE A 46 1.65 -8.23 -15.82
C PHE A 46 0.33 -9.00 -15.72
N HIS A 47 -0.79 -8.27 -15.72
CA HIS A 47 -2.12 -8.88 -15.77
C HIS A 47 -2.37 -9.77 -16.99
N LEU A 48 -1.64 -9.57 -18.09
CA LEU A 48 -1.65 -10.49 -19.23
C LEU A 48 -1.46 -11.95 -18.80
N TRP A 49 -0.60 -12.20 -17.81
CA TRP A 49 -0.43 -13.51 -17.20
C TRP A 49 -1.31 -13.66 -15.95
N ASN A 50 -1.25 -12.72 -15.02
CA ASN A 50 -1.97 -12.79 -13.74
C ASN A 50 -2.88 -11.58 -13.57
N VAL A 51 -4.13 -11.54 -14.01
CA VAL A 51 -5.12 -12.60 -13.79
C VAL A 51 -5.74 -13.15 -15.09
N LYS A 52 -5.35 -12.66 -16.27
CA LYS A 52 -6.06 -13.07 -17.51
C LYS A 52 -5.81 -14.52 -17.91
N ARG A 53 -4.66 -15.10 -17.55
CA ARG A 53 -4.30 -16.49 -17.86
C ARG A 53 -4.30 -17.34 -16.60
N LEU A 54 -3.50 -16.97 -15.61
CA LEU A 54 -3.46 -17.59 -14.30
C LEU A 54 -4.49 -16.91 -13.39
N ARG A 55 -5.52 -17.66 -12.97
CA ARG A 55 -6.58 -17.15 -12.09
C ARG A 55 -7.16 -18.24 -11.20
N PRO A 56 -7.81 -17.87 -10.08
CA PRO A 56 -8.70 -18.78 -9.36
C PRO A 56 -9.77 -19.33 -10.29
N ALA A 57 -10.04 -20.64 -10.21
CA ALA A 57 -10.99 -21.30 -11.11
C ALA A 57 -12.41 -20.73 -11.01
N MET A 58 -12.79 -20.19 -9.86
CA MET A 58 -14.08 -19.51 -9.68
C MET A 58 -14.22 -18.21 -10.48
N LEU A 59 -13.12 -17.60 -10.93
CA LEU A 59 -13.14 -16.42 -11.79
C LEU A 59 -13.19 -16.79 -13.28
N GLY A 60 -13.80 -17.93 -13.63
CA GLY A 60 -14.00 -18.35 -15.01
C GLY A 60 -14.60 -19.76 -15.16
N PRO A 61 -15.74 -19.91 -15.87
CA PRO A 61 -16.53 -18.89 -16.56
C PRO A 61 -17.19 -17.90 -15.58
N PHE A 62 -17.40 -16.66 -16.02
CA PHE A 62 -17.97 -15.60 -15.19
C PHE A 62 -19.49 -15.67 -15.14
N ASP A 63 -20.05 -15.57 -13.93
CA ASP A 63 -21.48 -15.36 -13.69
C ASP A 63 -21.71 -13.88 -13.34
N TYR A 64 -22.13 -13.10 -14.34
CA TYR A 64 -22.33 -11.64 -14.17
C TYR A 64 -23.60 -11.28 -13.40
N ALA A 65 -24.44 -12.26 -13.01
CA ALA A 65 -25.70 -11.99 -12.33
C ALA A 65 -25.55 -11.88 -10.79
N ARG A 66 -24.38 -12.19 -10.23
CA ARG A 66 -24.13 -12.17 -8.78
C ARG A 66 -22.65 -11.99 -8.45
N GLU A 67 -22.38 -11.69 -7.19
CA GLU A 67 -21.02 -11.64 -6.65
C GLU A 67 -20.34 -13.01 -6.73
N THR A 68 -19.07 -13.00 -7.12
CA THR A 68 -18.20 -14.18 -7.09
C THR A 68 -17.13 -14.00 -6.02
N TYR A 69 -17.26 -14.72 -4.91
CA TYR A 69 -16.38 -14.61 -3.76
C TYR A 69 -15.10 -15.45 -3.93
N THR A 70 -13.94 -14.89 -3.63
CA THR A 70 -12.67 -15.63 -3.62
C THR A 70 -11.70 -15.07 -2.58
N GLU A 71 -10.96 -15.95 -1.91
CA GLU A 71 -9.89 -15.57 -0.97
C GLU A 71 -8.56 -15.24 -1.67
N SER A 72 -8.53 -15.26 -3.01
CA SER A 72 -7.30 -15.28 -3.81
C SER A 72 -7.04 -13.98 -4.58
N LEU A 73 -7.77 -12.90 -4.33
CA LEU A 73 -7.51 -11.61 -4.99
C LEU A 73 -6.14 -11.03 -4.62
N TRP A 74 -5.61 -11.31 -3.44
CA TRP A 74 -4.21 -10.95 -3.11
C TRP A 74 -3.19 -11.61 -4.05
N ILE A 75 -3.51 -12.76 -4.66
CA ILE A 75 -2.68 -13.39 -5.70
C ILE A 75 -2.81 -12.60 -7.00
N CYS A 76 -4.04 -12.27 -7.38
CA CYS A 76 -4.36 -11.59 -8.65
C CYS A 76 -3.82 -10.16 -8.67
N GLU A 77 -3.89 -9.48 -7.53
CA GLU A 77 -3.73 -8.03 -7.42
C GLU A 77 -2.55 -7.66 -6.52
N GLY A 78 -2.47 -8.30 -5.35
CA GLY A 78 -1.33 -8.09 -4.45
C GLY A 78 0.00 -8.48 -5.08
N LEU A 79 0.11 -9.68 -5.67
CA LEU A 79 1.35 -10.05 -6.36
C LEU A 79 1.63 -9.16 -7.58
N THR A 80 0.58 -8.68 -8.25
CA THR A 80 0.75 -7.72 -9.35
C THR A 80 1.35 -6.40 -8.85
N VAL A 81 0.90 -5.87 -7.70
CA VAL A 81 1.53 -4.72 -7.03
C VAL A 81 2.98 -4.98 -6.66
N TYR A 82 3.31 -6.19 -6.20
CA TYR A 82 4.72 -6.54 -5.94
C TYR A 82 5.57 -6.48 -7.23
N TYR A 83 5.05 -7.01 -8.34
CA TYR A 83 5.74 -7.05 -9.62
C TYR A 83 5.77 -5.71 -10.36
N GLU A 84 4.81 -4.80 -10.15
CA GLU A 84 4.65 -3.59 -10.98
C GLU A 84 5.92 -2.73 -11.00
N TRP A 85 6.56 -2.53 -9.84
CA TRP A 85 7.82 -1.78 -9.74
C TRP A 85 9.05 -2.66 -9.99
N LEU A 86 9.01 -3.92 -9.55
CA LEU A 86 10.13 -4.85 -9.73
C LEU A 86 10.43 -5.11 -11.20
N LEU A 87 9.41 -5.22 -12.05
CA LEU A 87 9.56 -5.40 -13.49
C LEU A 87 10.14 -4.17 -14.17
N LEU A 88 9.79 -2.96 -13.73
CA LEU A 88 10.40 -1.74 -14.25
C LEU A 88 11.89 -1.67 -13.91
N LEU A 89 12.27 -2.06 -12.69
CA LEU A 89 13.68 -2.13 -12.31
C LEU A 89 14.43 -3.17 -13.15
N ARG A 90 13.91 -4.41 -13.20
CA ARG A 90 14.53 -5.51 -13.95
C ARG A 90 14.56 -5.26 -15.46
N GLY A 91 13.65 -4.44 -15.98
CA GLY A 91 13.62 -3.98 -17.36
C GLY A 91 14.55 -2.80 -17.66
N GLY A 92 15.28 -2.28 -16.66
CA GLY A 92 16.17 -1.13 -16.82
C GLY A 92 15.45 0.22 -17.02
N VAL A 93 14.16 0.29 -16.71
CA VAL A 93 13.33 1.48 -16.93
C VAL A 93 13.49 2.49 -15.80
N ILE A 94 13.67 2.00 -14.56
CA ILE A 94 13.89 2.79 -13.35
C ILE A 94 15.16 2.37 -12.64
N LYS A 95 15.68 3.25 -11.77
CA LYS A 95 16.80 2.93 -10.88
C LYS A 95 16.32 2.29 -9.57
N ARG A 96 17.22 1.58 -8.88
CA ARG A 96 16.96 0.96 -7.56
C ARG A 96 16.34 1.93 -6.55
N ASP A 97 16.85 3.14 -6.45
CA ASP A 97 16.35 4.14 -5.49
C ASP A 97 14.87 4.48 -5.72
N ARG A 98 14.39 4.44 -6.97
CA ARG A 98 12.97 4.64 -7.27
C ARG A 98 12.11 3.50 -6.73
N LEU A 99 12.53 2.25 -6.95
CA LEU A 99 11.85 1.07 -6.40
C LEU A 99 11.81 1.14 -4.87
N LEU A 100 12.94 1.41 -4.22
CA LEU A 100 13.02 1.45 -2.76
C LEU A 100 12.15 2.57 -2.18
N LYS A 101 12.10 3.74 -2.83
CA LYS A 101 11.19 4.84 -2.46
C LYS A 101 9.72 4.44 -2.58
N ALA A 102 9.33 3.72 -3.63
CA ALA A 102 7.97 3.23 -3.80
C ALA A 102 7.59 2.23 -2.68
N TRP A 103 8.44 1.23 -2.42
CA TRP A 103 8.22 0.26 -1.35
C TRP A 103 8.22 0.89 0.05
N ALA A 104 9.09 1.87 0.32
CA ALA A 104 9.07 2.60 1.59
C ALA A 104 7.72 3.32 1.80
N SER A 105 7.18 3.94 0.73
CA SER A 105 5.86 4.56 0.78
C SER A 105 4.75 3.52 1.01
N ASP A 106 4.82 2.35 0.37
CA ASP A 106 3.85 1.27 0.60
C ASP A 106 3.86 0.79 2.05
N ILE A 107 5.05 0.57 2.61
CA ILE A 107 5.23 0.12 3.99
C ILE A 107 4.70 1.18 4.96
N GLU A 108 5.03 2.46 4.75
CA GLU A 108 4.53 3.57 5.58
C GLU A 108 3.00 3.68 5.53
N ARG A 109 2.40 3.59 4.33
CA ARG A 109 0.95 3.63 4.16
C ARG A 109 0.26 2.43 4.80
N TRP A 110 0.90 1.26 4.77
CA TRP A 110 0.39 0.08 5.43
C TRP A 110 0.49 0.26 6.95
N GLN A 111 1.68 0.49 7.52
CA GLN A 111 1.91 0.63 8.97
C GLN A 111 1.00 1.70 9.62
N GLY A 112 0.66 2.77 8.89
CA GLY A 112 -0.21 3.84 9.39
C GLY A 112 -1.71 3.53 9.46
N ARG A 113 -2.17 2.29 9.19
CA ARG A 113 -3.61 1.96 9.15
C ARG A 113 -4.05 1.09 10.35
N PRO A 114 -5.01 1.55 11.17
CA PRO A 114 -5.55 0.75 12.26
C PRO A 114 -6.24 -0.55 11.80
N GLY A 115 -6.84 -0.55 10.60
CA GLY A 115 -7.50 -1.73 10.03
C GLY A 115 -6.62 -2.97 9.87
N ASN A 116 -5.29 -2.83 9.90
CA ASN A 116 -4.35 -3.95 9.91
C ASN A 116 -4.51 -4.88 11.12
N ALA A 117 -4.96 -4.34 12.25
CA ALA A 117 -5.21 -5.11 13.47
C ALA A 117 -6.56 -5.83 13.44
N VAL A 118 -7.40 -5.58 12.41
CA VAL A 118 -8.79 -6.03 12.34
C VAL A 118 -9.03 -7.09 11.28
N MET A 119 -8.45 -6.93 10.08
CA MET A 119 -8.80 -7.76 8.91
C MET A 119 -7.62 -8.56 8.34
N GLY A 120 -7.88 -9.85 8.06
CA GLY A 120 -6.95 -10.75 7.36
C GLY A 120 -6.85 -10.45 5.85
N LEU A 121 -5.80 -10.95 5.19
CA LEU A 121 -5.59 -10.73 3.75
C LEU A 121 -6.55 -11.54 2.87
N ARG A 122 -6.80 -12.81 3.22
CA ARG A 122 -7.80 -13.63 2.52
C ARG A 122 -9.21 -13.13 2.73
N GLU A 123 -9.51 -12.63 3.94
CA GLU A 123 -10.79 -12.01 4.26
C GLU A 123 -11.02 -10.75 3.42
N SER A 124 -10.01 -9.87 3.29
CA SER A 124 -10.10 -8.70 2.42
C SER A 124 -10.39 -9.08 0.96
N SER A 125 -9.75 -10.14 0.45
CA SER A 125 -10.03 -10.68 -0.89
C SER A 125 -11.48 -11.16 -1.00
N PHE A 126 -11.95 -11.91 0.00
CA PHE A 126 -13.31 -12.46 0.02
C PHE A 126 -14.36 -11.35 0.06
N LEU A 127 -14.18 -10.35 0.94
CA LEU A 127 -15.11 -9.24 1.14
C LEU A 127 -14.90 -8.09 0.15
N ALA A 128 -14.21 -8.30 -0.97
CA ALA A 128 -13.96 -7.25 -1.96
C ALA A 128 -15.23 -6.51 -2.38
N TRP A 129 -16.29 -7.27 -2.70
CA TRP A 129 -17.59 -6.75 -3.16
C TRP A 129 -18.27 -5.78 -2.19
N THR A 130 -18.02 -5.93 -0.89
CA THR A 130 -18.73 -5.18 0.15
C THR A 130 -17.82 -4.25 0.94
N LYS A 131 -16.62 -4.67 1.33
CA LYS A 131 -15.72 -3.88 2.17
C LYS A 131 -14.78 -2.99 1.36
N LEU A 132 -14.20 -3.50 0.27
CA LEU A 132 -13.20 -2.74 -0.50
C LEU A 132 -13.81 -1.93 -1.65
N TYR A 133 -14.81 -2.46 -2.35
CA TYR A 133 -15.46 -1.74 -3.46
C TYR A 133 -16.60 -0.82 -3.00
N LEU A 134 -17.07 -0.96 -1.76
CA LEU A 134 -18.05 -0.07 -1.12
C LEU A 134 -17.50 0.49 0.20
N MET A 135 -16.27 1.03 0.16
CA MET A 135 -15.63 1.63 1.35
C MET A 135 -16.47 2.79 1.91
N ASP A 136 -16.64 2.78 3.23
CA ASP A 136 -17.16 3.90 4.00
C ASP A 136 -16.03 4.68 4.70
N GLU A 137 -16.40 5.74 5.43
CA GLU A 137 -15.47 6.55 6.22
C GLU A 137 -14.64 5.76 7.26
N ASN A 138 -15.09 4.56 7.64
CA ASN A 138 -14.49 3.72 8.67
C ASN A 138 -13.63 2.60 8.09
N PHE A 139 -13.49 2.51 6.76
CA PHE A 139 -12.67 1.47 6.12
C PHE A 139 -11.21 1.49 6.62
N ALA A 140 -10.61 2.67 6.80
CA ALA A 140 -9.24 2.80 7.31
C ALA A 140 -9.03 2.15 8.69
N ASN A 141 -10.10 2.07 9.49
CA ASN A 141 -10.08 1.48 10.83
C ASN A 141 -10.45 0.00 10.87
N SER A 142 -11.19 -0.48 9.87
CA SER A 142 -11.85 -1.78 9.93
C SER A 142 -11.48 -2.72 8.78
N GLY A 143 -10.72 -2.26 7.79
CA GLY A 143 -10.36 -3.03 6.63
C GLY A 143 -8.94 -2.75 6.14
N ILE A 144 -8.50 -3.61 5.23
CA ILE A 144 -7.23 -3.49 4.53
C ILE A 144 -7.45 -3.68 3.03
N SER A 145 -6.54 -3.12 2.23
CA SER A 145 -6.51 -3.39 0.79
C SER A 145 -5.69 -4.65 0.51
N TYR A 146 -6.30 -5.64 -0.16
CA TYR A 146 -5.57 -6.82 -0.61
C TYR A 146 -4.53 -6.52 -1.70
N TYR A 147 -4.58 -5.33 -2.32
CA TYR A 147 -3.50 -4.83 -3.18
C TYR A 147 -2.28 -4.49 -2.32
N LEU A 148 -2.43 -3.58 -1.36
CA LEU A 148 -1.31 -3.06 -0.58
C LEU A 148 -0.69 -4.13 0.35
N LYS A 149 -1.51 -4.77 1.20
CA LYS A 149 -1.01 -5.85 2.07
C LYS A 149 -0.57 -7.05 1.24
N GLY A 150 -1.24 -7.34 0.12
CA GLY A 150 -0.88 -8.44 -0.77
C GLY A 150 0.46 -8.23 -1.47
N GLY A 151 0.81 -7.01 -1.87
CA GLY A 151 2.14 -6.67 -2.41
C GLY A 151 3.26 -6.88 -1.40
N LEU A 152 3.04 -6.44 -0.15
CA LEU A 152 3.99 -6.67 0.95
C LEU A 152 4.14 -8.16 1.28
N VAL A 153 3.04 -8.91 1.32
CA VAL A 153 3.08 -10.37 1.49
C VAL A 153 3.74 -11.05 0.29
N GLY A 154 3.56 -10.55 -0.93
CA GLY A 154 4.26 -11.03 -2.13
C GLY A 154 5.78 -10.87 -2.02
N MET A 155 6.23 -9.71 -1.53
CA MET A 155 7.64 -9.47 -1.21
C MET A 155 8.17 -10.46 -0.17
N LEU A 156 7.47 -10.63 0.94
CA LEU A 156 7.85 -11.58 2.00
C LEU A 156 7.88 -13.03 1.49
N LEU A 157 6.93 -13.40 0.64
CA LEU A 157 6.85 -14.72 0.03
C LEU A 157 8.05 -14.98 -0.88
N ASP A 158 8.42 -14.04 -1.75
CA ASP A 158 9.60 -14.18 -2.62
C ASP A 158 10.89 -14.33 -1.79
N LEU A 159 11.07 -13.49 -0.76
CA LEU A 159 12.22 -13.57 0.13
C LEU A 159 12.28 -14.90 0.91
N GLU A 160 11.14 -15.41 1.39
CA GLU A 160 11.09 -16.69 2.10
C GLU A 160 11.37 -17.87 1.16
N ILE A 161 10.82 -17.87 -0.06
CA ILE A 161 11.14 -18.89 -1.09
C ILE A 161 12.64 -18.90 -1.38
N ARG A 162 13.24 -17.72 -1.59
CA ARG A 162 14.68 -17.58 -1.82
C ARG A 162 15.49 -18.09 -0.63
N LYS A 163 15.09 -17.76 0.60
CA LYS A 163 15.74 -18.25 1.82
C LYS A 163 15.72 -19.77 1.90
N ARG A 164 14.53 -20.39 1.77
CA ARG A 164 14.36 -21.86 1.83
C ARG A 164 15.13 -22.60 0.74
N THR A 165 15.21 -22.02 -0.45
CA THR A 165 15.88 -22.65 -1.59
C THR A 165 17.33 -22.23 -1.77
N ARG A 166 17.89 -21.41 -0.86
CA ARG A 166 19.24 -20.83 -0.94
C ARG A 166 19.47 -20.04 -2.24
N GLY A 167 18.46 -19.28 -2.65
CA GLY A 167 18.46 -18.42 -3.84
C GLY A 167 18.22 -19.16 -5.16
N ARG A 168 17.97 -20.48 -5.14
CA ARG A 168 17.79 -21.27 -6.36
C ARG A 168 16.41 -21.10 -7.02
N ARG A 169 15.40 -20.71 -6.24
CA ARG A 169 14.04 -20.45 -6.70
C ARG A 169 13.51 -19.16 -6.09
N SER A 170 12.44 -18.66 -6.67
CA SER A 170 11.80 -17.39 -6.35
C SER A 170 10.29 -17.48 -6.57
N LEU A 171 9.58 -16.42 -6.22
CA LEU A 171 8.17 -16.27 -6.58
C LEU A 171 7.96 -16.33 -8.11
N ASP A 172 8.95 -15.93 -8.91
CA ASP A 172 8.87 -16.02 -10.37
C ASP A 172 8.65 -17.47 -10.84
N ASP A 173 9.26 -18.44 -10.15
CA ASP A 173 9.13 -19.86 -10.47
C ASP A 173 7.74 -20.39 -10.14
N VAL A 174 7.12 -19.87 -9.06
CA VAL A 174 5.72 -20.18 -8.71
C VAL A 174 4.76 -19.62 -9.76
N MET A 175 4.97 -18.37 -10.17
CA MET A 175 4.12 -17.73 -11.19
C MET A 175 4.23 -18.46 -12.54
N ARG A 176 5.44 -18.87 -12.95
CA ARG A 176 5.65 -19.68 -14.17
C ARG A 176 4.97 -21.03 -14.08
N LEU A 177 5.14 -21.76 -12.97
CA LEU A 177 4.47 -23.04 -12.73
C LEU A 177 2.95 -22.90 -12.79
N GLY A 178 2.41 -21.83 -12.21
CA GLY A 178 0.99 -21.51 -12.27
C GLY A 178 0.49 -21.32 -13.69
N VAL A 179 1.16 -20.50 -14.49
CA VAL A 179 0.79 -20.31 -15.91
C VAL A 179 0.89 -21.63 -16.67
N GLU A 180 1.96 -22.41 -16.47
CA GLU A 180 2.14 -23.71 -17.13
C GLU A 180 1.00 -24.67 -16.81
N ARG A 181 0.63 -24.81 -15.53
CA ARG A 181 -0.35 -25.81 -15.08
C ARG A 181 -1.79 -25.38 -15.18
N HIS A 182 -2.07 -24.11 -14.94
CA HIS A 182 -3.42 -23.56 -14.75
C HIS A 182 -3.75 -22.41 -15.69
N GLY A 183 -2.80 -21.96 -16.51
CA GLY A 183 -3.02 -20.88 -17.46
C GLY A 183 -4.09 -21.20 -18.50
N TYR A 184 -4.85 -20.17 -18.91
CA TYR A 184 -5.80 -20.23 -20.02
C TYR A 184 -5.24 -21.03 -21.23
N PRO A 185 -6.02 -21.94 -21.85
CA PRO A 185 -7.47 -22.13 -21.70
C PRO A 185 -7.90 -23.06 -20.55
N LYS A 186 -7.00 -23.42 -19.63
CA LYS A 186 -7.34 -24.27 -18.48
C LYS A 186 -8.25 -23.52 -17.48
N PRO A 187 -9.00 -24.24 -16.62
CA PRO A 187 -9.98 -23.62 -15.73
C PRO A 187 -9.40 -22.62 -14.72
N GLY A 188 -8.10 -22.70 -14.40
CA GLY A 188 -7.47 -21.95 -13.32
C GLY A 188 -7.03 -22.85 -12.18
N PHE A 189 -6.62 -22.26 -11.05
CA PHE A 189 -6.25 -22.99 -9.84
C PHE A 189 -7.40 -23.02 -8.83
N GLU A 190 -7.53 -24.13 -8.10
CA GLU A 190 -8.54 -24.28 -7.06
C GLU A 190 -8.17 -23.51 -5.78
N ARG A 191 -9.09 -23.48 -4.81
CA ARG A 191 -8.81 -22.90 -3.49
C ARG A 191 -7.55 -23.56 -2.89
N ARG A 192 -6.62 -22.76 -2.38
CA ARG A 192 -5.28 -23.20 -1.90
C ARG A 192 -4.35 -23.77 -2.98
N GLY A 193 -4.73 -23.83 -4.25
CA GLY A 193 -3.89 -24.35 -5.34
C GLY A 193 -2.57 -23.58 -5.52
N PHE A 194 -2.59 -22.26 -5.30
CA PHE A 194 -1.36 -21.45 -5.32
C PHE A 194 -0.38 -21.81 -4.20
N GLU A 195 -0.89 -22.15 -3.01
CA GLU A 195 -0.08 -22.53 -1.85
C GLU A 195 0.62 -23.87 -2.09
N ALA A 196 -0.07 -24.81 -2.73
CA ALA A 196 0.52 -26.07 -3.18
C ALA A 196 1.64 -25.86 -4.22
N MET A 197 1.49 -24.87 -5.12
CA MET A 197 2.56 -24.52 -6.06
C MET A 197 3.77 -23.90 -5.35
N VAL A 198 3.56 -23.08 -4.33
CA VAL A 198 4.66 -22.56 -3.49
C VAL A 198 5.41 -23.71 -2.82
N GLU A 199 4.68 -24.66 -2.22
CA GLU A 199 5.28 -25.83 -1.56
C GLU A 199 6.08 -26.70 -2.53
N GLU A 200 5.61 -26.86 -3.77
CA GLU A 200 6.37 -27.58 -4.79
C GLU A 200 7.68 -26.87 -5.19
N ILE A 201 7.62 -25.56 -5.38
CA ILE A 201 8.79 -24.75 -5.74
C ILE A 201 9.82 -24.70 -4.60
N ALA A 202 9.34 -24.64 -3.36
CA ALA A 202 10.14 -24.58 -2.16
C ALA A 202 9.63 -25.58 -1.11
N PRO A 203 10.07 -26.84 -1.17
CA PRO A 203 9.58 -27.91 -0.29
C PRO A 203 9.76 -27.59 1.20
N GLY A 204 8.73 -27.90 1.99
CA GLY A 204 8.70 -27.73 3.44
C GLY A 204 7.30 -27.37 3.95
N ASP A 205 7.13 -27.32 5.28
CA ASP A 205 5.84 -26.91 5.86
C ASP A 205 5.63 -25.39 5.70
N TRP A 206 4.56 -25.02 5.00
CA TRP A 206 4.15 -23.63 4.77
C TRP A 206 2.92 -23.22 5.58
N LYS A 207 2.27 -24.15 6.30
CA LYS A 207 0.98 -23.90 6.94
C LYS A 207 1.03 -22.71 7.88
N ALA A 208 1.97 -22.72 8.82
CA ALA A 208 2.14 -21.62 9.78
C ALA A 208 2.51 -20.30 9.10
N TRP A 209 3.26 -20.34 8.00
CA TRP A 209 3.61 -19.15 7.25
C TRP A 209 2.37 -18.54 6.60
N PHE A 210 1.55 -19.35 5.91
CA PHE A 210 0.32 -18.87 5.28
C PHE A 210 -0.71 -18.40 6.30
N GLU A 211 -0.92 -19.12 7.40
CA GLU A 211 -1.83 -18.69 8.46
C GLU A 211 -1.43 -17.33 9.05
N HIS A 212 -0.13 -17.14 9.33
CA HIS A 212 0.37 -15.88 9.87
C HIS A 212 0.19 -14.70 8.89
N HIS A 213 0.58 -14.87 7.62
CA HIS A 213 0.62 -13.76 6.66
C HIS A 213 -0.73 -13.51 5.98
N LEU A 214 -1.57 -14.54 5.85
CA LEU A 214 -2.81 -14.47 5.07
C LEU A 214 -4.07 -14.34 5.92
N ASP A 215 -4.11 -14.97 7.09
CA ASP A 215 -5.32 -15.00 7.95
C ASP A 215 -5.17 -14.12 9.19
N SER A 216 -3.96 -14.04 9.75
CA SER A 216 -3.72 -13.28 10.98
C SER A 216 -3.65 -11.75 10.78
N THR A 217 -3.90 -11.02 11.86
CA THR A 217 -3.71 -9.57 12.00
C THR A 217 -2.39 -9.22 12.70
N THR A 218 -1.51 -10.21 12.87
CA THR A 218 -0.19 -9.99 13.47
C THR A 218 0.63 -9.09 12.54
N PRO A 219 1.41 -8.13 13.07
CA PRO A 219 2.29 -7.31 12.25
C PRO A 219 3.27 -8.16 11.43
N LEU A 220 3.47 -7.76 10.17
CA LEU A 220 4.43 -8.38 9.26
C LEU A 220 5.88 -8.04 9.67
N ASP A 221 6.76 -9.05 9.73
CA ASP A 221 8.20 -8.86 9.97
C ASP A 221 8.94 -8.40 8.69
N LEU A 222 8.66 -7.17 8.27
CA LEU A 222 9.29 -6.56 7.10
C LEU A 222 10.77 -6.23 7.38
N GLU A 223 11.07 -5.71 8.58
CA GLU A 223 12.44 -5.33 8.95
C GLU A 223 13.38 -6.53 8.95
N GLY A 224 12.99 -7.65 9.55
CA GLY A 224 13.79 -8.88 9.57
C GLY A 224 14.01 -9.45 8.16
N ALA A 225 12.97 -9.47 7.33
CA ALA A 225 13.06 -9.95 5.95
C ALA A 225 13.98 -9.07 5.08
N LEU A 226 13.84 -7.74 5.18
CA LEU A 226 14.65 -6.77 4.45
C LEU A 226 16.11 -6.77 4.92
N ALA A 227 16.35 -6.86 6.23
CA ALA A 227 17.70 -6.97 6.79
C ALA A 227 18.41 -8.25 6.29
N ALA A 228 17.68 -9.34 6.06
CA ALA A 228 18.26 -10.57 5.52
C ALA A 228 18.87 -10.38 4.11
N VAL A 229 18.41 -9.39 3.35
CA VAL A 229 18.96 -9.01 2.03
C VAL A 229 19.75 -7.69 2.07
N GLY A 230 20.10 -7.18 3.26
CA GLY A 230 20.95 -6.01 3.39
C GLY A 230 20.24 -4.68 3.14
N LEU A 231 18.91 -4.65 3.28
CA LEU A 231 18.13 -3.41 3.31
C LEU A 231 17.72 -3.06 4.75
N GLU A 232 17.59 -1.78 5.03
CA GLU A 232 17.07 -1.26 6.31
C GLU A 232 15.97 -0.23 6.07
N LEU A 233 14.99 -0.23 6.97
CA LEU A 233 13.97 0.80 7.09
C LEU A 233 14.44 1.80 8.15
N VAL A 234 14.50 3.08 7.77
CA VAL A 234 14.87 4.19 8.66
C VAL A 234 13.90 5.34 8.44
N HIS A 235 13.74 6.23 9.42
CA HIS A 235 13.08 7.51 9.17
C HIS A 235 14.11 8.52 8.69
N ASP A 236 13.77 9.32 7.69
CA ASP A 236 14.69 10.32 7.12
C ASP A 236 15.22 11.35 8.15
N VAL A 237 14.54 11.53 9.29
CA VAL A 237 14.96 12.39 10.39
C VAL A 237 16.03 11.76 11.30
N ASP A 238 16.17 10.43 11.25
CA ASP A 238 17.22 9.71 11.98
C ASP A 238 18.57 9.84 11.26
N ASP A 239 18.56 10.26 9.98
CA ASP A 239 19.75 10.58 9.20
C ASP A 239 20.30 11.98 9.55
N LYS A 240 20.99 12.08 10.68
CA LYS A 240 21.83 13.24 11.03
C LYS A 240 23.10 13.38 10.17
N ALA A 241 23.21 12.73 9.01
CA ALA A 241 24.53 12.45 8.42
C ALA A 241 24.79 12.85 6.95
N ASP A 242 23.88 13.50 6.21
CA ASP A 242 24.23 14.07 4.89
C ASP A 242 23.93 15.58 4.84
N VAL A 243 24.90 16.33 5.36
CA VAL A 243 25.01 17.78 5.24
C VAL A 243 25.77 18.08 3.93
N ASP A 244 25.08 18.10 2.79
CA ASP A 244 25.66 18.73 1.58
C ASP A 244 24.65 19.43 0.66
N SER A 245 23.37 19.48 1.05
CA SER A 245 22.42 20.41 0.45
C SER A 245 22.08 21.48 1.48
N GLY A 246 22.53 22.72 1.25
CA GLY A 246 22.44 23.87 2.15
C GLY A 246 21.03 24.35 2.54
N LYS A 247 20.02 23.48 2.58
CA LYS A 247 18.69 23.74 3.12
C LYS A 247 18.44 22.84 4.33
N LYS A 248 18.90 23.30 5.50
CA LYS A 248 18.48 22.76 6.80
C LYS A 248 17.04 23.17 7.09
N GLU A 249 16.08 22.56 6.42
CA GLU A 249 14.73 22.48 7.00
C GLU A 249 14.80 21.42 8.10
N LYS A 250 14.80 21.87 9.36
CA LYS A 250 14.56 20.96 10.50
C LYS A 250 13.19 20.34 10.27
N ARG A 251 13.15 19.09 9.78
CA ARG A 251 11.92 18.32 9.65
C ARG A 251 11.42 18.02 11.07
N THR A 252 10.50 18.85 11.55
CA THR A 252 9.87 18.71 12.86
C THR A 252 8.78 17.64 12.80
N LYS A 253 8.51 16.97 13.93
CA LYS A 253 7.31 16.14 14.07
C LYS A 253 6.10 17.00 13.75
N LYS A 254 5.30 16.58 12.77
CA LYS A 254 4.09 17.32 12.40
C LYS A 254 3.01 17.09 13.46
N PRO A 255 2.33 18.15 13.93
CA PRO A 255 1.11 18.03 14.70
C PRO A 255 0.13 17.06 14.03
N TRP A 256 -0.48 16.20 14.85
CA TRP A 256 -1.34 15.15 14.31
C TRP A 256 -2.59 14.98 15.17
N LEU A 257 -3.74 14.92 14.50
CA LEU A 257 -5.03 14.64 15.12
C LEU A 257 -5.62 13.29 14.68
N GLY A 258 -5.02 12.61 13.69
CA GLY A 258 -5.53 11.34 13.14
C GLY A 258 -6.88 11.47 12.44
N TRP A 259 -7.07 12.57 11.73
CA TRP A 259 -8.20 12.78 10.84
C TRP A 259 -7.73 13.01 9.41
N GLN A 260 -8.66 12.96 8.46
CA GLN A 260 -8.45 13.49 7.11
C GLN A 260 -9.49 14.56 6.85
N LEU A 261 -9.03 15.68 6.29
CA LEU A 261 -9.86 16.81 5.91
C LEU A 261 -10.00 16.86 4.40
N LYS A 262 -11.22 17.15 3.95
CA LYS A 262 -11.56 17.34 2.56
C LYS A 262 -12.06 18.77 2.38
N ASP A 263 -11.35 19.49 1.51
CA ASP A 263 -11.75 20.83 1.08
C ASP A 263 -12.86 20.68 0.03
N GLU A 264 -14.10 20.94 0.44
CA GLU A 264 -15.24 21.04 -0.46
C GLU A 264 -15.55 22.52 -0.68
N LYS A 265 -16.02 22.88 -1.88
CA LYS A 265 -16.19 24.28 -2.32
C LYS A 265 -16.94 25.19 -1.34
N SER A 266 -17.73 24.64 -0.43
CA SER A 266 -18.52 25.35 0.58
C SER A 266 -18.17 25.01 2.02
N ALA A 267 -17.40 23.95 2.29
CA ALA A 267 -17.23 23.39 3.63
C ALA A 267 -15.91 22.61 3.76
N LEU A 268 -15.29 22.72 4.94
CA LEU A 268 -14.14 21.90 5.31
C LEU A 268 -14.64 20.69 6.08
N THR A 269 -14.73 19.52 5.43
CA THR A 269 -15.35 18.33 6.03
C THR A 269 -14.32 17.30 6.47
N ILE A 270 -14.65 16.55 7.52
CA ILE A 270 -13.81 15.46 8.01
C ILE A 270 -14.16 14.19 7.24
N SER A 271 -13.28 13.70 6.37
CA SER A 271 -13.56 12.52 5.54
C SER A 271 -13.38 11.21 6.29
N SER A 272 -12.45 11.15 7.26
CA SER A 272 -12.21 9.98 8.08
C SER A 272 -11.56 10.36 9.40
N VAL A 273 -11.76 9.53 10.44
CA VAL A 273 -11.12 9.67 11.75
C VAL A 273 -10.53 8.32 12.15
N GLU A 274 -9.23 8.28 12.42
CA GLU A 274 -8.49 7.08 12.81
C GLU A 274 -8.87 6.67 14.23
N THR A 275 -9.15 5.39 14.47
CA THR A 275 -9.46 4.87 15.80
C THR A 275 -8.29 5.07 16.77
N GLY A 276 -8.57 5.58 17.96
CA GLY A 276 -7.55 5.85 18.99
C GLY A 276 -6.73 7.12 18.76
N SER A 277 -7.02 7.88 17.70
CA SER A 277 -6.41 9.19 17.46
C SER A 277 -6.94 10.29 18.39
N PRO A 278 -6.22 11.42 18.51
CA PRO A 278 -6.72 12.59 19.23
C PRO A 278 -8.10 13.08 18.80
N ALA A 279 -8.39 13.09 17.50
CA ALA A 279 -9.70 13.47 16.98
C ALA A 279 -10.79 12.49 17.47
N SER A 280 -10.52 11.18 17.36
CA SER A 280 -11.44 10.14 17.85
C SER A 280 -11.72 10.28 19.34
N THR A 281 -10.67 10.42 20.17
CA THR A 281 -10.82 10.59 21.62
C THR A 281 -11.52 11.90 22.00
N GLY A 282 -11.34 12.96 21.20
CA GLY A 282 -12.00 14.25 21.40
C GLY A 282 -13.45 14.33 20.91
N GLY A 283 -14.02 13.21 20.43
CA GLY A 283 -15.42 13.11 20.01
C GLY A 283 -15.70 13.65 18.60
N VAL A 284 -14.65 13.83 17.80
CA VAL A 284 -14.76 14.22 16.39
C VAL A 284 -15.15 13.00 15.55
N SER A 285 -16.04 13.20 14.59
CA SER A 285 -16.53 12.16 13.70
C SER A 285 -16.28 12.50 12.24
N ALA A 286 -16.21 11.48 11.39
CA ALA A 286 -16.32 11.70 9.95
C ALA A 286 -17.66 12.36 9.62
N LYS A 287 -17.69 13.11 8.52
CA LYS A 287 -18.79 13.96 8.03
C LYS A 287 -19.07 15.20 8.88
N ASP A 288 -18.37 15.40 10.00
CA ASP A 288 -18.39 16.68 10.69
C ASP A 288 -17.83 17.78 9.76
N GLU A 289 -18.50 18.94 9.73
CA GLU A 289 -17.99 20.14 9.08
C GLU A 289 -17.21 20.96 10.10
N LEU A 290 -15.91 21.17 9.86
CA LEU A 290 -15.03 21.95 10.73
C LEU A 290 -15.18 23.44 10.43
N LEU A 291 -15.63 24.19 11.44
CA LEU A 291 -15.87 25.63 11.31
C LEU A 291 -14.73 26.46 11.90
N ALA A 292 -14.24 26.05 13.07
CA ALA A 292 -13.25 26.82 13.81
C ALA A 292 -12.36 25.96 14.71
N VAL A 293 -11.15 26.46 14.95
CA VAL A 293 -10.18 25.93 15.92
C VAL A 293 -9.84 27.04 16.91
N ASN A 294 -10.05 26.81 18.21
CA ASN A 294 -9.91 27.81 19.27
C ASN A 294 -10.67 29.12 18.97
N GLY A 295 -11.86 29.01 18.38
CA GLY A 295 -12.70 30.17 17.99
C GLY A 295 -12.25 30.90 16.72
N MET A 296 -11.12 30.50 16.09
CA MET A 296 -10.69 31.05 14.81
C MET A 296 -11.30 30.25 13.67
N ARG A 297 -11.98 30.95 12.75
CA ARG A 297 -12.60 30.34 11.57
C ARG A 297 -11.53 29.73 10.67
N VAL A 298 -11.77 28.50 10.21
CA VAL A 298 -10.94 27.81 9.21
C VAL A 298 -11.73 27.58 7.92
N LYS A 299 -11.06 27.62 6.78
CA LYS A 299 -11.68 27.42 5.46
C LYS A 299 -10.97 26.37 4.61
N SER A 300 -9.72 26.08 4.93
CA SER A 300 -8.88 25.15 4.18
C SER A 300 -8.04 24.27 5.10
N ASN A 301 -7.50 23.18 4.53
CA ASN A 301 -6.52 22.35 5.24
C ASN A 301 -5.30 23.17 5.70
N SER A 302 -4.86 24.15 4.90
CA SER A 302 -3.70 24.98 5.24
C SER A 302 -3.94 25.84 6.48
N ASP A 303 -5.16 26.38 6.65
CA ASP A 303 -5.49 27.15 7.85
C ASP A 303 -5.36 26.28 9.12
N VAL A 304 -5.87 25.04 9.03
CA VAL A 304 -5.79 24.09 10.14
C VAL A 304 -4.34 23.72 10.42
N GLU A 305 -3.56 23.37 9.39
CA GLU A 305 -2.14 23.02 9.56
C GLU A 305 -1.36 24.15 10.26
N GLN A 306 -1.54 25.40 9.85
CA GLN A 306 -0.90 26.56 10.49
C GLN A 306 -1.27 26.70 11.96
N LEU A 307 -2.54 26.47 12.30
CA LEU A 307 -3.01 26.53 13.70
C LEU A 307 -2.46 25.39 14.56
N LEU A 308 -2.38 24.18 14.00
CA LEU A 308 -1.78 23.06 14.69
C LEU A 308 -0.28 23.30 14.94
N ASP A 309 0.43 23.84 13.94
CA ASP A 309 1.85 24.19 14.04
C ASP A 309 2.09 25.29 15.08
N TYR A 310 1.24 26.33 15.09
CA TYR A 310 1.32 27.42 16.06
C TYR A 310 1.14 26.95 17.51
N HIS A 311 0.18 26.05 17.76
CA HIS A 311 -0.13 25.58 19.11
C HIS A 311 0.80 24.45 19.60
N GLY A 312 1.32 23.63 18.68
CA GLY A 312 2.24 22.54 18.99
C GLY A 312 1.64 21.38 19.80
N LYS A 313 2.40 20.28 19.90
CA LYS A 313 2.00 19.04 20.59
C LYS A 313 1.54 19.29 22.02
N GLY A 314 0.53 18.52 22.46
CA GLY A 314 0.11 18.45 23.85
C GLY A 314 -0.81 19.58 24.25
N THR A 315 -0.92 20.60 23.39
CA THR A 315 -1.91 21.66 23.52
C THR A 315 -3.30 21.10 23.27
N LYS A 316 -4.22 21.46 24.17
CA LYS A 316 -5.64 21.16 24.03
C LYS A 316 -6.30 22.22 23.16
N LEU A 317 -7.00 21.81 22.12
CA LEU A 317 -7.75 22.66 21.21
C LEU A 317 -9.25 22.47 21.43
N ALA A 318 -10.01 23.55 21.25
CA ALA A 318 -11.46 23.52 21.09
C ALA A 318 -11.79 23.56 19.60
N LEU A 319 -12.43 22.52 19.09
CA LEU A 319 -12.90 22.44 17.72
C LEU A 319 -14.40 22.71 17.69
N THR A 320 -14.80 23.64 16.84
CA THR A 320 -16.21 23.91 16.56
C THR A 320 -16.60 23.21 15.28
N VAL A 321 -17.54 22.28 15.36
CA VAL A 321 -18.00 21.49 14.21
C VAL A 321 -19.52 21.50 14.08
N PHE A 322 -20.03 21.38 12.86
CA PHE A 322 -21.42 20.98 12.63
C PHE A 322 -21.50 19.47 12.41
N ARG A 323 -22.46 18.83 13.08
CA ARG A 323 -22.85 17.43 12.86
C ARG A 323 -24.35 17.36 12.71
N ASN A 324 -24.84 16.97 11.54
CA ASN A 324 -26.28 16.91 11.25
C ASN A 324 -27.02 18.18 11.72
N ASP A 325 -26.53 19.34 11.28
CA ASP A 325 -27.03 20.70 11.61
C ASP A 325 -26.94 21.12 13.09
N ARG A 326 -26.28 20.34 13.95
CA ARG A 326 -26.03 20.70 15.35
C ARG A 326 -24.61 21.15 15.55
N LEU A 327 -24.46 22.28 16.23
CA LEU A 327 -23.16 22.80 16.60
C LEU A 327 -22.61 21.98 17.78
N HIS A 328 -21.41 21.46 17.63
CA HIS A 328 -20.67 20.75 18.67
C HIS A 328 -19.35 21.45 18.97
N GLN A 329 -18.95 21.39 20.24
CA GLN A 329 -17.62 21.73 20.71
C GLN A 329 -16.89 20.43 21.06
N CYS A 330 -15.91 20.06 20.27
CA CYS A 330 -15.04 18.91 20.52
C CYS A 330 -13.74 19.41 21.16
N SER A 331 -13.17 18.62 22.07
CA SER A 331 -11.89 18.99 22.68
C SER A 331 -10.84 17.94 22.41
N VAL A 332 -9.81 18.33 21.64
CA VAL A 332 -8.76 17.43 21.18
C VAL A 332 -7.41 17.86 21.75
N THR A 333 -6.53 16.92 22.04
CA THR A 333 -5.16 17.22 22.46
C THR A 333 -4.21 16.86 21.34
N ILE A 334 -3.45 17.82 20.81
CA ILE A 334 -2.58 17.59 19.64
C ILE A 334 -1.58 16.45 19.94
N GLY A 335 -1.63 15.41 19.11
CA GLY A 335 -0.69 14.28 19.15
C GLY A 335 0.53 14.50 18.26
N GLU A 336 1.38 13.47 18.19
CA GLU A 336 2.53 13.43 17.28
C GLU A 336 2.42 12.20 16.39
N LYS A 337 2.65 12.38 15.09
CA LYS A 337 3.07 11.28 14.21
C LYS A 337 4.58 11.09 14.36
N PRO A 338 5.16 9.89 14.14
CA PRO A 338 6.60 9.74 13.94
C PRO A 338 7.12 10.83 12.97
N ALA A 339 8.26 11.44 13.31
CA ALA A 339 8.88 12.42 12.44
C ALA A 339 9.51 11.70 11.23
N GLY A 340 9.47 12.38 10.09
CA GLY A 340 10.12 11.90 8.88
C GLY A 340 9.31 10.89 8.09
N SER A 341 9.60 10.82 6.79
CA SER A 341 9.08 9.74 5.96
C SER A 341 9.94 8.50 6.13
N LEU A 342 9.31 7.33 6.02
CA LEU A 342 10.03 6.07 5.96
C LEU A 342 10.91 6.03 4.71
N VAL A 343 12.15 5.60 4.87
CA VAL A 343 13.14 5.41 3.81
C VAL A 343 13.63 3.97 3.86
N LEU A 344 13.58 3.31 2.71
CA LEU A 344 14.19 2.01 2.51
C LEU A 344 15.52 2.21 1.78
N ARG A 345 16.61 1.68 2.33
CA ARG A 345 17.95 1.83 1.73
C ARG A 345 18.82 0.61 1.96
N VAL A 346 19.94 0.55 1.24
CA VAL A 346 20.99 -0.44 1.48
C VAL A 346 21.69 -0.13 2.80
N MET A 347 21.84 -1.15 3.66
CA MET A 347 22.55 -1.02 4.93
C MET A 347 24.00 -0.64 4.71
N LYS A 348 24.50 0.36 5.46
CA LYS A 348 25.92 0.77 5.42
C LYS A 348 26.89 -0.36 5.76
N LYS A 349 26.45 -1.34 6.54
CA LYS A 349 27.23 -2.50 6.98
C LYS A 349 26.73 -3.83 6.36
N ALA A 350 26.09 -3.78 5.19
CA ALA A 350 25.69 -5.01 4.49
C ALA A 350 26.92 -5.87 4.18
N ASN A 351 26.88 -7.15 4.54
CA ASN A 351 27.94 -8.09 4.18
C ASN A 351 27.81 -8.58 2.73
N VAL A 352 28.87 -9.20 2.19
CA VAL A 352 28.91 -9.67 0.80
C VAL A 352 27.76 -10.62 0.46
N ALA A 353 27.34 -11.46 1.41
CA ALA A 353 26.24 -12.41 1.19
C ALA A 353 24.88 -11.69 1.13
N GLN A 354 24.66 -10.66 1.95
CA GLN A 354 23.47 -9.81 1.87
C GLN A 354 23.41 -9.06 0.55
N PHE A 355 24.51 -8.43 0.15
CA PHE A 355 24.60 -7.73 -1.13
C PHE A 355 24.32 -8.67 -2.31
N LYS A 356 24.92 -9.86 -2.32
CA LYS A 356 24.64 -10.86 -3.36
C LYS A 356 23.15 -11.24 -3.40
N ARG A 357 22.52 -11.49 -2.25
CA ARG A 357 21.09 -11.79 -2.19
C ARG A 357 20.23 -10.64 -2.70
N LEU A 358 20.63 -9.39 -2.44
CA LEU A 358 19.95 -8.20 -2.98
C LEU A 358 20.02 -8.15 -4.50
N GLU A 359 21.21 -8.35 -5.08
CA GLU A 359 21.40 -8.39 -6.54
C GLU A 359 20.64 -9.57 -7.18
N ASP A 360 20.69 -10.75 -6.57
CA ASP A 360 19.95 -11.93 -7.04
C ASP A 360 18.41 -11.71 -6.95
N TRP A 361 17.95 -10.89 -6.02
CA TRP A 361 16.54 -10.54 -5.84
C TRP A 361 16.08 -9.46 -6.82
N LEU A 362 16.77 -8.33 -6.86
CA LEU A 362 16.37 -7.18 -7.67
C LEU A 362 16.75 -7.31 -9.15
N GLY A 363 17.68 -8.20 -9.48
CA GLY A 363 18.36 -8.23 -10.76
C GLY A 363 19.54 -7.25 -10.77
N LYS A 364 20.52 -7.53 -11.65
CA LYS A 364 21.63 -6.60 -11.89
C LYS A 364 21.07 -5.33 -12.54
N ALA A 365 21.07 -4.22 -11.81
CA ALA A 365 20.68 -2.91 -12.31
C ALA A 365 21.91 -2.08 -12.67
#